data_AF-A0A920BPS7-F1
#
_entry.id   AF-A0A920BPS7-F1
#
_cell.length_a   1.000
_cell.length_b   1.000
_cell.length_c   1.000
_cell.angle_alpha   90.00
_cell.angle_beta   90.00
_cell.angle_gamma   90.00
#
_symmetry.space_group_name_H-M   'P 1'
#
loop_
_entity.id
_entity.type
_entity.pdbx_description
1 polymer ?
#
loop_
_entity_poly.entity_id
_entity_poly.type
_entity_poly.pdbx_seq_one_letter_code
_entity_poly.pdbx_strand_id
1 'polypeptide(L)'
;MADTSVDWELARQVATKIGDRNSAVSSYHYATLSPDFERFTAQAEELVAETTGLVSQMGNARGRVADRPMWIDANIDSFQRLLKPLSKN
;
A
#
# COMPACT_ATOMS: atom_id res chain seq x y z
N MET A 1 31.11 -2.32 16.24
CA MET A 1 29.89 -2.93 15.68
C MET A 1 29.33 -1.90 14.71
N ALA A 2 29.17 -2.25 13.43
CA ALA A 2 28.64 -1.31 12.45
C ALA A 2 27.20 -0.96 12.83
N ASP A 3 26.87 0.33 12.79
CA ASP A 3 25.49 0.77 12.90
C ASP A 3 24.70 0.16 11.73
N THR A 4 23.81 -0.79 12.01
CA THR A 4 22.95 -1.46 11.02
C THR A 4 21.68 -0.65 10.74
N SER A 5 21.64 0.62 11.13
CA SER A 5 20.54 1.51 10.81
C SER A 5 20.40 1.68 9.29
N VAL A 6 19.25 1.28 8.76
CA VAL A 6 18.90 1.48 7.35
C VAL A 6 18.61 2.97 7.14
N ASP A 7 19.22 3.58 6.12
CA ASP A 7 18.82 4.89 5.61
C ASP A 7 17.52 4.75 4.82
N TRP A 8 16.40 5.04 5.48
CA TRP A 8 15.06 4.87 4.92
C TRP A 8 14.71 5.90 3.85
N GLU A 9 15.33 7.08 3.86
CA GLU A 9 15.10 8.08 2.82
C GLU A 9 15.82 7.67 1.53
N LEU A 10 17.07 7.18 1.63
CA LEU A 10 17.77 6.59 0.49
C LEU A 10 17.02 5.36 -0.04
N ALA A 11 16.51 4.49 0.85
CA ALA A 11 15.72 3.34 0.46
C ALA A 11 14.46 3.76 -0.33
N ARG A 12 13.75 4.80 0.12
CA ARG A 12 12.60 5.37 -0.58
C ARG A 12 12.96 5.83 -1.99
N GLN A 13 14.01 6.64 -2.12
CA GLN A 13 14.46 7.18 -3.40
C GLN A 13 14.86 6.08 -4.39
N VAL A 14 15.59 5.06 -3.91
CA VAL A 14 15.97 3.91 -4.73
C VAL A 14 14.75 3.10 -5.15
N ALA A 15 13.82 2.84 -4.24
CA ALA A 15 12.59 2.11 -4.53
C ALA A 15 11.74 2.83 -5.58
N THR A 16 11.51 4.14 -5.43
CA THR A 16 10.75 4.94 -6.39
C THR A 16 11.43 4.94 -7.76
N LYS A 17 12.74 5.20 -7.81
CA LYS A 17 13.51 5.20 -9.05
C LYS A 17 13.50 3.84 -9.77
N ILE A 18 13.43 2.73 -9.04
CA ILE A 18 13.33 1.39 -9.64
C ILE A 18 11.89 1.10 -10.06
N GLY A 19 10.91 1.47 -9.25
CA GLY A 19 9.48 1.29 -9.52
C GLY A 19 9.03 2.00 -10.80
N ASP A 20 9.56 3.19 -11.06
CA ASP A 20 9.13 4.02 -12.19
C ASP A 20 9.67 3.57 -13.55
N ARG A 21 10.77 2.79 -13.58
CA ARG A 21 11.47 2.40 -14.82
C ARG A 21 10.60 1.63 -15.82
N ASN A 22 9.50 1.03 -15.37
CA ASN A 22 8.57 0.26 -16.20
C ASN A 22 7.11 0.73 -16.03
N SER A 23 6.88 2.02 -15.77
CA SER A 23 5.52 2.57 -15.69
C SER A 23 4.90 2.71 -17.09
N ALA A 24 4.35 1.63 -17.61
CA ALA A 24 3.56 1.63 -18.84
C ALA A 24 2.07 1.97 -18.60
N VAL A 25 1.67 2.20 -17.35
CA VAL A 25 0.27 2.42 -16.98
C VAL A 25 -0.06 3.90 -17.13
N SER A 26 -0.81 4.23 -18.18
CA SER A 26 -1.34 5.58 -18.40
C SER A 26 -2.23 6.02 -17.24
N SER A 27 -2.10 7.28 -16.81
CA SER A 27 -2.96 7.94 -15.82
C SER A 27 -4.45 7.83 -16.15
N TYR A 28 -4.79 7.67 -17.43
CA TYR A 28 -6.14 7.39 -17.90
C TYR A 28 -6.76 6.12 -17.30
N HIS A 29 -5.98 5.06 -17.11
CA HIS A 29 -6.47 3.81 -16.51
C HIS A 29 -6.81 3.96 -15.02
N TYR A 30 -6.14 4.88 -14.31
CA TYR A 30 -6.40 5.14 -12.90
C TYR A 30 -7.78 5.77 -12.69
N ALA A 31 -8.11 6.79 -13.49
CA ALA A 31 -9.38 7.51 -13.39
C ALA A 31 -10.58 6.60 -13.67
N THR A 32 -10.43 5.62 -14.57
CA THR A 32 -11.49 4.65 -14.86
C THR A 32 -11.65 3.60 -13.77
N LEU A 33 -10.58 3.24 -13.04
CA LEU A 33 -10.62 2.20 -12.01
C LEU A 33 -11.12 2.72 -10.66
N SER A 34 -10.92 4.00 -10.34
CA SER A 34 -11.29 4.53 -9.02
C SER A 34 -12.78 4.36 -8.68
N PRO A 35 -13.74 4.65 -9.59
CA PRO A 35 -15.16 4.43 -9.31
C PRO A 35 -15.51 2.95 -9.11
N ASP A 36 -14.87 2.05 -9.87
CA ASP A 36 -15.08 0.61 -9.72
C ASP A 36 -14.57 0.12 -8.35
N PHE A 37 -13.42 0.61 -7.90
CA PHE A 37 -12.89 0.28 -6.57
C PHE A 37 -13.81 0.78 -5.45
N GLU A 38 -14.38 1.99 -5.58
CA GLU A 38 -15.36 2.50 -4.60
C GLU A 38 -16.59 1.59 -4.53
N ARG A 39 -17.19 1.28 -5.70
CA ARG A 39 -18.38 0.43 -5.79
C ARG A 39 -18.13 -0.99 -5.27
N PHE A 40 -17.11 -1.65 -5.78
CA PHE A 40 -16.88 -3.06 -5.49
C PHE A 40 -16.28 -3.30 -4.11
N THR A 41 -15.60 -2.31 -3.51
CA THR A 41 -15.16 -2.44 -2.11
C THR A 41 -16.36 -2.44 -1.15
N ALA A 42 -17.34 -1.56 -1.36
CA ALA A 42 -18.56 -1.54 -0.54
C ALA A 42 -19.35 -2.86 -0.68
N GLN A 43 -19.52 -3.33 -1.93
CA GLN A 43 -20.18 -4.62 -2.18
C GLN A 43 -19.43 -5.80 -1.54
N ALA A 44 -18.09 -5.80 -1.60
CA ALA A 44 -17.29 -6.86 -0.98
C ALA A 44 -17.42 -6.84 0.55
N GLU A 45 -17.46 -5.66 1.18
CA GLU A 45 -17.67 -5.54 2.63
C GLU A 45 -19.00 -6.16 3.06
N GLU A 46 -20.09 -5.87 2.34
CA GLU A 46 -21.41 -6.47 2.61
C GLU A 46 -21.38 -7.99 2.47
N LEU A 47 -20.83 -8.52 1.37
CA LEU A 47 -20.74 -9.96 1.13
C LEU A 47 -19.88 -10.69 2.17
N VAL A 48 -18.78 -10.07 2.61
CA VAL A 48 -17.94 -10.62 3.68
C VAL A 48 -18.71 -10.65 4.99
N ALA A 49 -19.45 -9.59 5.32
CA ALA A 49 -20.27 -9.54 6.53
C ALA A 49 -21.38 -10.60 6.53
N GLU A 50 -22.11 -10.74 5.42
CA GLU A 50 -23.14 -11.77 5.26
C GLU A 50 -22.59 -13.20 5.41
N THR A 51 -21.41 -13.44 4.83
CA THR A 51 -20.80 -14.78 4.82
C THR A 51 -20.17 -15.13 6.18
N THR A 52 -19.53 -14.17 6.83
CA THR A 52 -18.71 -14.43 8.03
C THR A 52 -19.40 -14.05 9.33
N GLY A 53 -20.45 -13.23 9.28
CA GLY A 53 -21.05 -12.57 10.44
C GLY A 53 -20.15 -11.50 11.07
N LEU A 54 -19.01 -11.16 10.46
CA LEU A 54 -18.06 -10.17 10.99
C LEU A 54 -18.27 -8.81 10.33
N VAL A 55 -18.31 -7.75 11.15
CA VAL A 55 -18.40 -6.36 10.69
C VAL A 55 -17.21 -5.56 11.20
N SER A 56 -16.68 -4.66 10.35
CA SER A 56 -15.58 -3.76 10.72
C SER A 56 -16.01 -2.80 11.81
N GLN A 57 -15.22 -2.69 12.87
CA GLN A 57 -15.36 -1.64 13.90
C GLN A 57 -14.58 -0.37 13.55
N MET A 58 -13.81 -0.39 12.45
CA MET A 58 -12.94 0.72 12.02
C MET A 58 -13.59 1.59 10.93
N GLY A 59 -14.89 1.40 10.72
CA GLY A 59 -15.67 2.01 9.63
C GLY A 59 -15.56 1.24 8.32
N ASN A 60 -16.19 1.80 7.28
CA ASN A 60 -16.34 1.16 5.98
C ASN A 60 -14.99 0.89 5.30
N ALA A 61 -14.94 -0.21 4.55
CA ALA A 61 -13.83 -0.58 3.71
C ALA A 61 -13.61 0.47 2.61
N ARG A 62 -12.34 0.77 2.32
CA ARG A 62 -11.95 1.75 1.29
C ARG A 62 -10.88 1.16 0.38
N GLY A 63 -11.25 0.91 -0.87
CA GLY A 63 -10.32 0.58 -1.93
C GLY A 63 -9.62 1.84 -2.44
N ARG A 64 -8.33 1.73 -2.75
CA ARG A 64 -7.58 2.77 -3.46
C ARG A 64 -6.81 2.14 -4.59
N VAL A 65 -6.82 2.79 -5.74
CA VAL A 65 -5.86 2.49 -6.79
C VAL A 65 -4.56 3.17 -6.39
N ALA A 66 -3.42 2.50 -6.53
CA ALA A 66 -2.11 3.08 -6.23
C ALA A 66 -1.15 2.73 -7.36
N ASP A 67 -0.41 3.72 -7.84
CA ASP A 67 0.75 3.45 -8.66
C ASP A 67 1.94 2.99 -7.79
N ARG A 68 3.09 2.75 -8.43
CA ARG A 68 4.28 2.25 -7.72
C ARG A 68 4.81 3.26 -6.69
N PRO A 69 5.02 4.55 -7.02
CA PRO A 69 5.39 5.56 -6.02
C PRO A 69 4.42 5.64 -4.85
N MET A 70 3.12 5.71 -5.10
CA MET A 70 2.10 5.77 -4.06
C MET A 70 2.15 4.54 -3.15
N TRP A 71 2.34 3.35 -3.73
CA TRP A 71 2.45 2.11 -2.95
C TRP A 71 3.71 2.11 -2.07
N ILE A 72 4.84 2.61 -2.58
CA ILE A 72 6.10 2.72 -1.82
C ILE A 72 5.90 3.65 -0.62
N ASP A 73 5.37 4.86 -0.85
CA ASP A 73 5.15 5.83 0.23
C ASP A 73 4.14 5.30 1.27
N ALA A 74 3.11 4.57 0.84
CA ALA A 74 2.13 3.97 1.77
C ALA A 74 2.69 2.84 2.64
N ASN A 75 3.78 2.18 2.23
CA ASN A 75 4.28 0.97 2.89
C ASN A 75 5.66 1.11 3.54
N ILE A 76 6.43 2.17 3.27
CA ILE A 76 7.82 2.26 3.72
C ILE A 76 7.97 2.20 5.25
N ASP A 77 7.06 2.84 5.98
CA ASP A 77 7.01 2.76 7.45
C ASP A 77 6.76 1.33 7.95
N SER A 78 5.96 0.55 7.22
CA SER A 78 5.69 -0.85 7.56
C SER A 78 6.95 -1.70 7.37
N PHE A 79 7.73 -1.47 6.32
CA PHE A 79 9.03 -2.12 6.14
C PHE A 79 10.02 -1.73 7.25
N GLN A 80 10.05 -0.46 7.65
CA GLN A 80 10.85 -0.02 8.78
C GLN A 80 10.48 -0.73 10.08
N ARG A 81 9.19 -0.85 10.37
CA ARG A 81 8.69 -1.57 11.56
C ARG A 81 9.04 -3.05 11.49
N LEU A 82 8.90 -3.68 10.31
CA LEU A 82 9.18 -5.10 10.09
C LEU A 82 10.66 -5.42 10.29
N LEU A 83 11.57 -4.57 9.83
CA LEU A 83 13.03 -4.78 9.96
C LEU A 83 13.60 -4.33 11.31
N LYS A 84 12.80 -3.64 12.15
CA LYS A 84 13.23 -3.14 13.47
C LYS A 84 13.86 -4.20 14.38
N PRO A 85 13.43 -5.48 14.42
CA PRO A 85 14.10 -6.50 15.22
C PRO A 85 15.53 -6.80 14.76
N LEU A 86 15.87 -6.55 13.49
CA LEU A 86 17.20 -6.80 12.93
C LEU A 86 18.14 -5.59 13.09
N SER A 87 17.58 -4.40 13.36
CA SER A 87 18.36 -3.16 13.56
C SER A 87 18.67 -2.87 15.04
N LYS A 88 18.16 -3.70 15.96
CA LYS A 88 18.47 -3.62 17.39
C LYS A 88 19.37 -4.80 17.77
N ASN A 89 20.61 -4.51 18.13
CA ASN A 89 21.39 -5.38 19.02
C ASN A 89 20.98 -5.11 20.46
#